data_AF-A0AAX6M6M6-F1
#
_entry.id   AF-A0AAX6M6M6-F1
#
_cell.length_a   1.000
_cell.length_b   1.000
_cell.length_c   1.000
_cell.angle_alpha   90.00
_cell.angle_beta   90.00
_cell.angle_gamma   90.00
#
_symmetry.space_group_name_H-M   'P 1'
#
loop_
_entity.id
_entity.type
_entity.pdbx_description
1 polymer ?
#
loop_
_entity_poly.entity_id
_entity_poly.type
_entity_poly.pdbx_seq_one_letter_code
_entity_poly.pdbx_strand_id
1 'polypeptide(L)'
;MKTRIGHFVHPGIWHTHDDLERMRIGVKTEEEPYSSAFLKFSADTYSASNVRIPTKTAQALSSYTTQGPKKIICRGACSNYTTFSNDARAAWQNSIMWYITRDQRHWDKATTILDAWGSNLTDVIGTDTSLLVALEGDLFVNAAEIMRWEGGWVEKGAKPSGTSGFSNQLYWLFARQSIIIGQANYGLASIKALLSFAVYLDDVAMYNYALNAYQNDLCAGVLGNWDTETGQGAETGRDQGHATTALGWAAEAARVVQSQGYDVYSLYGNLILKGAEYTARYNLGYEVPYDPKFYRCEAILVNGPWSAPSSISRGVASGPHVWDVSFSQQPPVL
;
A
#
# COMPACT_ATOMS: atom_id res chain seq x y z
N MET A 1 -6.12 -19.85 -0.43
CA MET A 1 -7.53 -19.39 -0.28
C MET A 1 -7.91 -19.49 1.18
N LYS A 2 -8.52 -18.46 1.77
CA LYS A 2 -9.06 -18.51 3.13
C LYS A 2 -10.42 -19.23 3.12
N THR A 3 -10.79 -19.90 4.21
CA THR A 3 -12.04 -20.68 4.28
C THR A 3 -12.98 -20.27 5.43
N ARG A 4 -12.46 -19.56 6.44
CA ARG A 4 -13.24 -19.03 7.57
C ARG A 4 -12.56 -17.79 8.17
N ILE A 5 -13.34 -17.00 8.91
CA ILE A 5 -12.95 -15.74 9.55
C ILE A 5 -11.69 -15.91 10.43
N GLY A 6 -11.67 -16.89 11.34
CA GLY A 6 -10.54 -17.12 12.25
C GLY A 6 -9.24 -17.67 11.61
N HIS A 7 -9.03 -17.47 10.31
CA HIS A 7 -7.81 -17.84 9.59
C HIS A 7 -6.96 -16.64 9.20
N PHE A 8 -7.42 -15.40 9.38
CA PHE A 8 -6.59 -14.24 9.14
C PHE A 8 -5.53 -14.09 10.23
N VAL A 9 -4.33 -13.68 9.81
CA VAL A 9 -3.21 -13.33 10.68
C VAL A 9 -3.23 -11.83 10.91
N HIS A 10 -3.07 -11.40 12.16
CA HIS A 10 -3.13 -10.01 12.56
C HIS A 10 -2.03 -9.63 13.57
N PRO A 11 -1.41 -8.44 13.44
CA PRO A 11 -1.46 -7.62 12.24
C PRO A 11 -0.86 -8.39 11.06
N GLY A 12 -1.47 -8.29 9.88
CA GLY A 12 -1.07 -9.13 8.75
C GLY A 12 -1.35 -8.51 7.38
N ILE A 13 -1.31 -7.18 7.32
CA ILE A 13 -1.32 -6.41 6.07
C ILE A 13 0.14 -6.19 5.64
N TRP A 14 0.64 -4.95 5.64
CA TRP A 14 2.04 -4.67 5.28
C TRP A 14 3.02 -5.05 6.40
N HIS A 15 2.57 -4.91 7.65
CA HIS A 15 3.36 -5.14 8.85
C HIS A 15 2.77 -6.30 9.64
N THR A 16 3.62 -7.26 9.99
CA THR A 16 3.36 -8.29 10.99
C THR A 16 3.89 -7.86 12.36
N HIS A 17 3.47 -8.56 13.41
CA HIS A 17 4.03 -8.36 14.76
C HIS A 17 5.56 -8.44 14.74
N ASP A 18 6.11 -9.43 14.05
CA ASP A 18 7.56 -9.67 13.97
C ASP A 18 8.30 -8.54 13.23
N ASP A 19 7.70 -7.91 12.22
CA ASP A 19 8.31 -6.76 11.56
C ASP A 19 8.35 -5.54 12.49
N LEU A 20 7.22 -5.30 13.18
CA LEU A 20 7.08 -4.21 14.11
C LEU A 20 8.07 -4.37 15.29
N GLU A 21 8.20 -5.58 15.85
CA GLU A 21 9.18 -5.90 16.87
C GLU A 21 10.62 -5.77 16.37
N ARG A 22 10.91 -6.21 15.15
CA ARG A 22 12.24 -6.04 14.55
C ARG A 22 12.64 -4.58 14.43
N MET A 23 11.73 -3.73 13.95
CA MET A 23 11.96 -2.27 13.91
C MET A 23 12.17 -1.71 15.31
N ARG A 24 11.32 -2.08 16.26
CA ARG A 24 11.41 -1.59 17.65
C ARG A 24 12.71 -1.99 18.32
N ILE A 25 13.11 -3.26 18.21
CA ILE A 25 14.33 -3.79 18.79
C ILE A 25 15.54 -3.10 18.16
N GLY A 26 15.62 -3.04 16.82
CA GLY A 26 16.73 -2.40 16.12
C GLY A 26 16.92 -0.93 16.49
N VAL A 27 15.82 -0.18 16.66
CA VAL A 27 15.88 1.21 17.17
C VAL A 27 16.34 1.26 18.63
N LYS A 28 15.81 0.39 19.48
CA LYS A 28 16.17 0.34 20.91
C LYS A 28 17.63 -0.06 21.15
N THR A 29 18.18 -0.91 20.30
CA THR A 29 19.58 -1.37 20.36
C THR A 29 20.54 -0.49 19.57
N GLU A 30 20.05 0.60 18.95
CA GLU A 30 20.82 1.51 18.10
C GLU A 30 21.51 0.78 16.92
N GLU A 31 20.89 -0.29 16.41
CA GLU A 31 21.41 -1.09 15.29
C GLU A 31 21.15 -0.39 13.94
N GLU A 32 22.14 -0.42 13.05
CA GLU A 32 21.98 0.06 11.68
C GLU A 32 21.44 -1.06 10.76
N PRO A 33 20.55 -0.75 9.80
CA PRO A 33 20.12 0.59 9.39
C PRO A 33 18.93 1.18 10.20
N TYR A 34 18.40 0.46 11.19
CA TYR A 34 17.17 0.84 11.90
C TYR A 34 17.27 2.19 12.61
N SER A 35 18.39 2.46 13.27
CA SER A 35 18.63 3.71 14.00
C SER A 35 18.59 4.93 13.07
N SER A 36 19.39 4.93 12.00
CA SER A 36 19.42 6.04 11.05
C SER A 36 18.12 6.18 10.25
N ALA A 37 17.44 5.08 9.92
CA ALA A 37 16.12 5.12 9.29
C ALA A 37 15.07 5.74 10.22
N PHE A 38 15.05 5.36 11.50
CA PHE A 38 14.13 5.91 12.48
C PHE A 38 14.36 7.39 12.75
N LEU A 39 15.61 7.87 12.77
CA LEU A 39 15.89 9.30 12.89
C LEU A 39 15.31 10.11 11.71
N LYS A 40 15.42 9.59 10.48
CA LYS A 40 14.82 10.23 9.30
C LYS A 40 13.29 10.17 9.35
N PHE A 41 12.74 9.01 9.70
CA PHE A 41 11.31 8.79 9.78
C PHE A 41 10.65 9.67 10.84
N SER A 42 11.27 9.75 12.01
CA SER A 42 10.76 10.55 13.12
C SER A 42 10.86 12.06 12.86
N ALA A 43 11.81 12.52 12.03
CA ALA A 43 11.95 13.92 11.59
C ALA A 43 10.85 14.40 10.63
N ASP A 44 10.07 13.48 10.05
CA ASP A 44 8.97 13.82 9.14
C ASP A 44 7.83 14.52 9.90
N THR A 45 7.25 15.57 9.30
CA THR A 45 6.10 16.30 9.84
C THR A 45 4.92 15.37 10.18
N TYR A 46 4.70 14.32 9.38
CA TYR A 46 3.61 13.38 9.62
C TYR A 46 3.88 12.44 10.81
N SER A 47 5.13 12.26 11.21
CA SER A 47 5.54 11.53 12.42
C SER A 47 5.47 12.40 13.69
N ALA A 48 5.28 13.71 13.60
CA ALA A 48 5.44 14.60 14.74
C ALA A 48 4.25 14.56 15.73
N SER A 49 4.54 14.36 17.02
CA SER A 49 3.54 14.37 18.11
C SER A 49 3.97 15.12 19.40
N ASN A 50 4.84 16.15 19.30
CA ASN A 50 5.43 16.88 20.43
C ASN A 50 6.41 16.04 21.30
N VAL A 51 7.07 15.02 20.75
CA VAL A 51 7.84 13.99 21.50
C VAL A 51 9.33 14.30 21.65
N ARG A 52 9.92 13.85 22.77
CA ARG A 52 11.37 13.74 22.98
C ARG A 52 11.80 12.33 22.56
N ILE A 53 12.55 12.23 21.47
CA ILE A 53 12.93 10.94 20.87
C ILE A 53 13.91 10.20 21.82
N PRO A 54 13.80 8.87 21.98
CA PRO A 54 14.66 8.08 22.87
C PRO A 54 16.09 7.87 22.32
N THR A 55 16.59 8.76 21.48
CA THR A 55 18.01 8.82 21.08
C THR A 55 18.62 10.08 21.69
N LYS A 56 19.91 10.03 22.06
CA LYS A 56 20.60 11.12 22.77
C LYS A 56 20.59 12.48 22.05
N THR A 57 20.22 12.53 20.78
CA THR A 57 20.43 13.67 19.88
C THR A 57 19.16 14.29 19.28
N ALA A 58 17.97 13.75 19.50
CA ALA A 58 16.82 14.19 18.72
C ALA A 58 15.96 15.28 19.37
N GLN A 59 15.61 16.27 18.55
CA GLN A 59 14.80 17.44 18.90
C GLN A 59 13.31 17.16 18.85
N ALA A 60 12.55 17.82 19.73
CA ALA A 60 11.10 17.73 19.72
C ALA A 60 10.52 18.43 18.48
N LEU A 61 9.68 17.72 17.72
CA LEU A 61 8.97 18.26 16.57
C LEU A 61 7.59 18.76 16.96
N SER A 62 7.19 19.91 16.39
CA SER A 62 5.84 20.46 16.52
C SER A 62 4.79 19.46 16.02
N SER A 63 3.77 19.18 16.83
CA SER A 63 2.73 18.19 16.51
C SER A 63 2.04 18.44 15.17
N TYR A 64 1.85 17.38 14.39
CA TYR A 64 1.02 17.39 13.19
C TYR A 64 -0.42 17.87 13.50
N THR A 65 -0.90 18.84 12.73
CA THR A 65 -2.30 19.31 12.79
C THR A 65 -3.15 18.54 11.80
N THR A 66 -4.16 17.84 12.31
CA THR A 66 -5.15 17.11 11.49
C THR A 66 -5.89 18.06 10.56
N GLN A 67 -6.03 17.68 9.29
CA GLN A 67 -6.53 18.57 8.22
C GLN A 67 -7.98 18.28 7.79
N GLY A 68 -8.54 17.15 8.23
CA GLY A 68 -9.94 16.80 8.05
C GLY A 68 -10.70 16.60 9.37
N PRO A 69 -11.81 15.84 9.35
CA PRO A 69 -12.36 15.08 8.22
C PRO A 69 -13.28 15.91 7.32
N LYS A 70 -13.20 15.68 6.01
CA LYS A 70 -14.20 16.17 5.06
C LYS A 70 -15.31 15.13 4.89
N LYS A 71 -16.54 15.59 4.68
CA LYS A 71 -17.69 14.69 4.41
C LYS A 71 -17.58 14.01 3.05
N ILE A 72 -17.07 14.71 2.04
CA ILE A 72 -16.92 14.20 0.68
C ILE A 72 -15.51 14.53 0.21
N ILE A 73 -14.81 13.50 -0.27
CA ILE A 73 -13.53 13.67 -0.97
C ILE A 73 -13.69 13.28 -2.45
N CYS A 74 -12.84 13.80 -3.31
CA CYS A 74 -12.94 13.55 -4.73
C CYS A 74 -11.61 13.57 -5.47
N ARG A 75 -11.54 12.77 -6.54
CA ARG A 75 -10.39 12.64 -7.44
C ARG A 75 -10.85 12.44 -8.89
N GLY A 76 -10.07 12.95 -9.85
CA GLY A 76 -10.39 12.95 -11.27
C GLY A 76 -10.61 14.38 -11.76
N ALA A 77 -11.76 14.66 -12.36
CA ALA A 77 -12.13 16.01 -12.80
C ALA A 77 -12.21 17.05 -11.66
N CYS A 78 -12.38 16.59 -10.41
CA CYS A 78 -12.19 17.42 -9.22
C CYS A 78 -11.12 16.81 -8.30
N SER A 79 -10.51 17.65 -7.46
CA SER A 79 -9.47 17.22 -6.52
C SER A 79 -9.59 17.98 -5.21
N ASN A 80 -9.90 17.28 -4.12
CA ASN A 80 -9.94 17.87 -2.77
C ASN A 80 -9.44 16.91 -1.67
N TYR A 81 -8.83 15.79 -2.06
CA TYR A 81 -8.48 14.67 -1.19
C TYR A 81 -7.13 14.82 -0.47
N THR A 82 -6.34 15.85 -0.77
CA THR A 82 -5.01 16.07 -0.14
C THR A 82 -5.06 16.09 1.39
N THR A 83 -6.13 16.63 1.98
CA THR A 83 -6.30 16.61 3.44
C THR A 83 -6.47 15.19 3.98
N PHE A 84 -7.11 14.29 3.21
CA PHE A 84 -7.21 12.87 3.55
C PHE A 84 -5.88 12.16 3.38
N SER A 85 -5.16 12.38 2.28
CA SER A 85 -3.81 11.81 2.07
C SER A 85 -2.85 12.16 3.21
N ASN A 86 -2.83 13.44 3.60
CA ASN A 86 -1.98 13.94 4.69
C ASN A 86 -2.33 13.29 6.04
N ASP A 87 -3.63 13.20 6.35
CA ASP A 87 -4.11 12.59 7.58
C ASP A 87 -3.90 11.07 7.59
N ALA A 88 -4.11 10.36 6.47
CA ALA A 88 -3.84 8.93 6.33
C ALA A 88 -2.35 8.62 6.54
N ARG A 89 -1.46 9.43 5.95
CA ARG A 89 -0.02 9.33 6.18
C ARG A 89 0.35 9.62 7.63
N ALA A 90 -0.23 10.65 8.25
CA ALA A 90 -0.01 10.95 9.66
C ALA A 90 -0.49 9.81 10.56
N ALA A 91 -1.67 9.23 10.31
CA ALA A 91 -2.18 8.09 11.06
C ALA A 91 -1.23 6.88 10.97
N TRP A 92 -0.81 6.53 9.75
CA TRP A 92 0.12 5.43 9.54
C TRP A 92 1.48 5.68 10.18
N GLN A 93 2.09 6.85 9.96
CA GLN A 93 3.39 7.16 10.57
C GLN A 93 3.33 7.19 12.09
N ASN A 94 2.28 7.78 12.68
CA ASN A 94 2.09 7.76 14.14
C ASN A 94 1.81 6.35 14.67
N SER A 95 1.16 5.46 13.91
CA SER A 95 0.98 4.07 14.34
C SER A 95 2.32 3.32 14.50
N ILE A 96 3.25 3.53 13.57
CA ILE A 96 4.61 2.98 13.61
C ILE A 96 5.43 3.64 14.72
N MET A 97 5.37 4.98 14.84
CA MET A 97 6.05 5.71 15.91
C MET A 97 5.59 5.24 17.29
N TRP A 98 4.28 5.07 17.49
CA TRP A 98 3.72 4.51 18.72
C TRP A 98 4.26 3.11 18.98
N TYR A 99 4.30 2.23 17.98
CA TYR A 99 4.79 0.87 18.19
C TYR A 99 6.25 0.86 18.66
N ILE A 100 7.10 1.64 17.99
CA ILE A 100 8.54 1.71 18.27
C ILE A 100 8.81 2.37 19.63
N THR A 101 8.18 3.51 19.91
CA THR A 101 8.48 4.33 21.10
C THR A 101 7.62 4.00 22.31
N ARG A 102 6.45 3.42 22.09
CA ARG A 102 5.34 3.26 23.06
C ARG A 102 4.86 4.59 23.67
N ASP A 103 5.11 5.72 23.02
CA ASP A 103 4.63 7.02 23.47
C ASP A 103 3.14 7.20 23.14
N GLN A 104 2.33 7.41 24.18
CA GLN A 104 0.88 7.53 24.09
C GLN A 104 0.42 8.65 23.13
N ARG A 105 1.21 9.71 22.94
CA ARG A 105 0.83 10.82 22.04
C ARG A 105 0.73 10.41 20.59
N HIS A 106 1.57 9.46 20.15
CA HIS A 106 1.46 8.89 18.81
C HIS A 106 0.21 8.01 18.68
N TRP A 107 -0.13 7.24 19.71
CA TRP A 107 -1.39 6.47 19.76
C TRP A 107 -2.59 7.41 19.64
N ASP A 108 -2.65 8.45 20.48
CA ASP A 108 -3.74 9.42 20.52
C ASP A 108 -3.90 10.10 19.16
N LYS A 109 -2.78 10.46 18.51
CA LYS A 109 -2.79 11.06 17.18
C LYS A 109 -3.35 10.11 16.12
N ALA A 110 -2.86 8.87 16.07
CA ALA A 110 -3.30 7.89 15.08
C ALA A 110 -4.79 7.55 15.25
N THR A 111 -5.23 7.24 16.46
CA THR A 111 -6.61 6.83 16.75
C THR A 111 -7.60 8.00 16.59
N THR A 112 -7.20 9.23 16.95
CA THR A 112 -8.03 10.43 16.71
C THR A 112 -8.29 10.62 15.21
N ILE A 113 -7.27 10.46 14.36
CA ILE A 113 -7.44 10.60 12.91
C ILE A 113 -8.34 9.47 12.37
N LEU A 114 -8.08 8.21 12.79
CA LEU A 114 -8.86 7.03 12.42
C LEU A 114 -10.35 7.22 12.75
N ASP A 115 -10.68 7.60 13.98
CA ASP A 115 -12.06 7.80 14.42
C ASP A 115 -12.73 9.01 13.76
N ALA A 116 -11.97 10.09 13.54
CA ALA A 116 -12.48 11.30 12.89
C ALA A 116 -12.94 11.01 11.46
N TRP A 117 -12.07 10.43 10.63
CA TRP A 117 -12.44 10.09 9.25
C TRP A 117 -13.45 8.95 9.19
N GLY A 118 -13.25 7.88 9.99
CA GLY A 118 -14.13 6.71 10.04
C GLY A 118 -15.59 7.03 10.38
N SER A 119 -15.84 8.14 11.09
CA SER A 119 -17.20 8.57 11.45
C SER A 119 -17.79 9.67 10.56
N ASN A 120 -16.98 10.39 9.77
CA ASN A 120 -17.42 11.63 9.11
C ASN A 120 -17.34 11.64 7.59
N LEU A 121 -16.47 10.81 6.98
CA LEU A 121 -16.40 10.71 5.53
C LEU A 121 -17.53 9.80 5.03
N THR A 122 -18.42 10.38 4.24
CA THR A 122 -19.66 9.76 3.78
C THR A 122 -19.63 9.39 2.30
N ASP A 123 -18.78 10.02 1.49
CA ASP A 123 -18.72 9.74 0.06
C ASP A 123 -17.34 10.03 -0.57
N VAL A 124 -17.02 9.29 -1.63
CA VAL A 124 -15.83 9.44 -2.46
C VAL A 124 -16.29 9.53 -3.91
N ILE A 125 -16.13 10.70 -4.53
CA ILE A 125 -16.70 10.99 -5.85
C ILE A 125 -15.64 11.32 -6.90
N GLY A 126 -16.06 11.33 -8.17
CA GLY A 126 -15.22 11.62 -9.32
C GLY A 126 -14.97 10.37 -10.17
N THR A 127 -14.05 10.48 -11.13
CA THR A 127 -13.77 9.41 -12.10
C THR A 127 -12.61 8.52 -11.69
N ASP A 128 -11.86 8.94 -10.66
CA ASP A 128 -10.61 8.31 -10.23
C ASP A 128 -10.68 7.89 -8.76
N THR A 129 -11.88 7.49 -8.32
CA THR A 129 -12.20 7.16 -6.93
C THR A 129 -11.53 5.87 -6.47
N SER A 130 -11.48 4.84 -7.34
CA SER A 130 -10.80 3.58 -7.00
C SER A 130 -9.32 3.83 -6.73
N LEU A 131 -8.64 4.62 -7.56
CA LEU A 131 -7.23 4.95 -7.32
C LEU A 131 -7.04 5.71 -6.00
N LEU A 132 -7.92 6.67 -5.67
CA LEU A 132 -7.84 7.37 -4.39
C LEU A 132 -7.88 6.37 -3.23
N VAL A 133 -8.91 5.51 -3.17
CA VAL A 133 -9.04 4.58 -2.04
C VAL A 133 -7.96 3.50 -2.05
N ALA A 134 -7.50 3.10 -3.24
CA ALA A 134 -6.49 2.07 -3.40
C ALA A 134 -5.09 2.52 -2.93
N LEU A 135 -4.85 3.83 -2.91
CA LEU A 135 -3.61 4.42 -2.40
C LEU A 135 -3.77 4.87 -0.95
N GLU A 136 -4.71 5.79 -0.72
CA GLU A 136 -4.84 6.47 0.56
C GLU A 136 -5.64 5.64 1.56
N GLY A 137 -6.69 4.95 1.08
CA GLY A 137 -7.46 4.04 1.92
C GLY A 137 -6.63 2.82 2.35
N ASP A 138 -5.77 2.32 1.47
CA ASP A 138 -4.84 1.22 1.77
C ASP A 138 -3.79 1.61 2.84
N LEU A 139 -3.20 2.81 2.72
CA LEU A 139 -2.34 3.35 3.77
C LEU A 139 -3.09 3.52 5.10
N PHE A 140 -4.34 3.97 5.03
CA PHE A 140 -5.17 4.24 6.20
C PHE A 140 -5.59 2.97 6.94
N VAL A 141 -5.94 1.89 6.22
CA VAL A 141 -6.23 0.59 6.85
C VAL A 141 -5.00 -0.03 7.50
N ASN A 142 -3.80 0.19 6.95
CA ASN A 142 -2.57 -0.26 7.60
C ASN A 142 -2.34 0.42 8.96
N ALA A 143 -2.69 1.70 9.10
CA ALA A 143 -2.68 2.38 10.40
C ALA A 143 -3.71 1.76 11.37
N ALA A 144 -4.94 1.52 10.86
CA ALA A 144 -6.05 0.94 11.61
C ALA A 144 -5.71 -0.47 12.14
N GLU A 145 -5.10 -1.30 11.31
CA GLU A 145 -4.67 -2.66 11.62
C GLU A 145 -3.69 -2.70 12.80
N ILE A 146 -2.63 -1.89 12.74
CA ILE A 146 -1.64 -1.80 13.83
C ILE A 146 -2.31 -1.31 15.11
N MET A 147 -3.10 -0.23 15.03
CA MET A 147 -3.75 0.31 16.22
C MET A 147 -4.75 -0.66 16.84
N ARG A 148 -5.50 -1.41 16.04
CA ARG A 148 -6.46 -2.41 16.53
C ARG A 148 -5.76 -3.54 17.28
N TRP A 149 -4.77 -4.16 16.63
CA TRP A 149 -4.22 -5.43 17.11
C TRP A 149 -3.05 -5.29 18.07
N GLU A 150 -2.23 -4.26 17.88
CA GLU A 150 -1.11 -4.00 18.78
C GLU A 150 -1.51 -2.95 19.83
N GLY A 151 -2.27 -1.93 19.41
CA GLY A 151 -2.64 -0.79 20.25
C GLY A 151 -3.93 -0.94 21.04
N GLY A 152 -4.69 -2.02 20.85
CA GLY A 152 -5.98 -2.23 21.51
C GLY A 152 -7.03 -1.18 21.17
N TRP A 153 -6.88 -0.46 20.06
CA TRP A 153 -7.85 0.53 19.61
C TRP A 153 -9.15 -0.16 19.19
N VAL A 154 -10.25 0.33 19.73
CA VAL A 154 -11.61 -0.03 19.31
C VAL A 154 -12.19 1.19 18.63
N GLU A 155 -12.54 1.02 17.35
CA GLU A 155 -13.09 2.10 16.54
C GLU A 155 -14.33 2.72 17.17
N LYS A 156 -14.45 4.05 17.03
CA LYS A 156 -15.63 4.77 17.49
C LYS A 156 -16.88 4.27 16.79
N GLY A 157 -17.88 3.89 17.59
CA GLY A 157 -19.16 3.37 17.08
C GLY A 157 -19.21 1.86 16.89
N ALA A 158 -18.15 1.11 17.26
CA ALA A 158 -18.18 -0.35 17.31
C ALA A 158 -19.28 -0.86 18.27
N LYS A 159 -20.09 -1.81 17.79
CA LYS A 159 -21.10 -2.52 18.58
C LYS A 159 -21.21 -3.97 18.12
N PRO A 160 -21.60 -4.91 19.00
CA PRO A 160 -21.85 -6.30 18.60
C PRO A 160 -22.90 -6.45 17.49
N SER A 161 -23.86 -5.53 17.41
CA SER A 161 -24.94 -5.53 16.42
C SER A 161 -24.57 -4.93 15.06
N GLY A 162 -23.29 -4.62 14.83
CA GLY A 162 -22.80 -3.89 13.66
C GLY A 162 -22.20 -2.53 14.04
N THR A 163 -21.14 -2.16 13.32
CA THR A 163 -20.36 -0.92 13.54
C THR A 163 -20.80 0.19 12.60
N SER A 164 -20.70 1.44 13.03
CA SER A 164 -20.85 2.63 12.19
C SER A 164 -19.53 3.38 11.99
N GLY A 165 -18.43 2.82 12.49
CA GLY A 165 -17.11 3.45 12.48
C GLY A 165 -16.28 3.07 11.25
N PHE A 166 -14.96 3.04 11.44
CA PHE A 166 -13.98 2.83 10.39
C PHE A 166 -14.22 1.57 9.56
N SER A 167 -14.56 0.42 10.17
CA SER A 167 -14.82 -0.83 9.45
C SER A 167 -16.02 -0.74 8.52
N ASN A 168 -17.07 0.00 8.91
CA ASN A 168 -18.24 0.22 8.08
C ASN A 168 -17.90 1.11 6.87
N GLN A 169 -17.10 2.15 7.10
CA GLN A 169 -16.56 2.98 6.01
C GLN A 169 -15.68 2.16 5.07
N LEU A 170 -14.78 1.34 5.60
CA LEU A 170 -13.88 0.51 4.81
C LEU A 170 -14.65 -0.43 3.88
N TYR A 171 -15.68 -1.10 4.38
CA TYR A 171 -16.50 -2.01 3.58
C TYR A 171 -17.40 -1.27 2.59
N TRP A 172 -18.26 -0.37 3.07
CA TRP A 172 -19.32 0.21 2.24
C TRP A 172 -18.87 1.37 1.35
N LEU A 173 -17.79 2.06 1.74
CA LEU A 173 -17.27 3.21 1.00
C LEU A 173 -15.98 2.87 0.25
N PHE A 174 -14.98 2.21 0.86
CA PHE A 174 -13.69 2.01 0.19
C PHE A 174 -13.69 0.76 -0.69
N ALA A 175 -14.02 -0.41 -0.15
CA ALA A 175 -14.03 -1.66 -0.92
C ALA A 175 -14.98 -1.58 -2.13
N ARG A 176 -16.12 -0.90 -1.98
CA ARG A 176 -17.07 -0.64 -3.08
C ARG A 176 -16.44 0.11 -4.27
N GLN A 177 -15.48 1.00 -4.03
CA GLN A 177 -14.83 1.76 -5.11
C GLN A 177 -13.81 0.91 -5.86
N SER A 178 -13.23 -0.11 -5.20
CA SER A 178 -12.18 -0.98 -5.76
C SER A 178 -12.66 -2.34 -6.26
N ILE A 179 -13.90 -2.75 -5.94
CA ILE A 179 -14.43 -4.06 -6.35
C ILE A 179 -14.53 -4.20 -7.87
N ILE A 180 -14.77 -3.10 -8.59
CA ILE A 180 -14.67 -3.04 -10.04
C ILE A 180 -13.21 -2.76 -10.39
N ILE A 181 -12.48 -3.84 -10.65
CA ILE A 181 -11.04 -3.79 -10.92
C ILE A 181 -10.82 -3.14 -12.30
N GLY A 182 -10.03 -2.07 -12.33
CA GLY A 182 -9.62 -1.40 -13.57
C GLY A 182 -8.51 -2.16 -14.29
N GLN A 183 -7.70 -1.51 -15.12
CA GLN A 183 -6.64 -2.19 -15.89
C GLN A 183 -5.22 -1.85 -15.41
N ALA A 184 -4.29 -2.73 -15.74
CA ALA A 184 -2.85 -2.63 -15.53
C ALA A 184 -2.50 -2.16 -14.11
N ASN A 185 -1.64 -1.15 -13.98
CA ASN A 185 -1.18 -0.69 -12.67
C ASN A 185 -2.33 -0.14 -11.80
N TYR A 186 -3.35 0.45 -12.42
CA TYR A 186 -4.53 0.98 -11.74
C TYR A 186 -5.38 -0.15 -11.11
N GLY A 187 -5.65 -1.20 -11.90
CA GLY A 187 -6.38 -2.37 -11.41
C GLY A 187 -5.60 -3.10 -10.32
N LEU A 188 -4.27 -3.20 -10.49
CA LEU A 188 -3.38 -3.82 -9.51
C LEU A 188 -3.35 -3.05 -8.17
N ALA A 189 -3.43 -1.71 -8.19
CA ALA A 189 -3.63 -0.91 -6.98
C ALA A 189 -4.95 -1.27 -6.28
N SER A 190 -6.03 -1.45 -7.05
CA SER A 190 -7.34 -1.86 -6.52
C SER A 190 -7.28 -3.26 -5.88
N ILE A 191 -6.61 -4.22 -6.54
CA ILE A 191 -6.41 -5.58 -6.03
C ILE A 191 -5.65 -5.56 -4.69
N LYS A 192 -4.55 -4.82 -4.62
CA LYS A 192 -3.77 -4.63 -3.40
C LYS A 192 -4.64 -4.14 -2.25
N ALA A 193 -5.39 -3.07 -2.48
CA ALA A 193 -6.21 -2.47 -1.44
C ALA A 193 -7.34 -3.41 -0.98
N LEU A 194 -7.98 -4.13 -1.90
CA LEU A 194 -8.98 -5.15 -1.54
C LEU A 194 -8.40 -6.25 -0.67
N LEU A 195 -7.17 -6.70 -0.91
CA LEU A 195 -6.49 -7.67 -0.04
C LEU A 195 -6.33 -7.12 1.38
N SER A 196 -5.83 -5.88 1.52
CA SER A 196 -5.67 -5.22 2.82
C SER A 196 -7.00 -5.01 3.54
N PHE A 197 -8.03 -4.56 2.81
CA PHE A 197 -9.38 -4.36 3.37
C PHE A 197 -9.97 -5.67 3.84
N ALA A 198 -9.82 -6.73 3.05
CA ALA A 198 -10.33 -8.04 3.38
C ALA A 198 -9.66 -8.63 4.63
N VAL A 199 -8.34 -8.46 4.78
CA VAL A 199 -7.64 -8.86 6.00
C VAL A 199 -8.23 -8.13 7.20
N TYR A 200 -8.23 -6.78 7.21
CA TYR A 200 -8.73 -6.00 8.35
C TYR A 200 -10.19 -6.30 8.74
N LEU A 201 -11.03 -6.64 7.75
CA LEU A 201 -12.45 -6.93 7.96
C LEU A 201 -12.75 -8.41 8.23
N ASP A 202 -11.73 -9.28 8.25
CA ASP A 202 -11.88 -10.73 8.24
C ASP A 202 -12.80 -11.25 7.11
N ASP A 203 -12.80 -10.59 5.94
CA ASP A 203 -13.68 -10.92 4.82
C ASP A 203 -13.05 -11.96 3.89
N VAL A 204 -13.45 -13.22 4.11
CA VAL A 204 -13.00 -14.37 3.32
C VAL A 204 -13.36 -14.24 1.82
N ALA A 205 -14.53 -13.70 1.50
CA ALA A 205 -15.00 -13.61 0.11
C ALA A 205 -14.21 -12.54 -0.65
N MET A 206 -14.04 -11.36 -0.04
CA MET A 206 -13.25 -10.27 -0.61
C MET A 206 -11.78 -10.67 -0.77
N TYR A 207 -11.19 -11.36 0.22
CA TYR A 207 -9.80 -11.82 0.14
C TYR A 207 -9.61 -12.81 -1.01
N ASN A 208 -10.48 -13.81 -1.11
CA ASN A 208 -10.38 -14.83 -2.16
C ASN A 208 -10.66 -14.24 -3.56
N TYR A 209 -11.58 -13.28 -3.68
CA TYR A 209 -11.81 -12.53 -4.92
C TYR A 209 -10.56 -11.77 -5.35
N ALA A 210 -9.97 -10.98 -4.44
CA ALA A 210 -8.79 -10.17 -4.74
C ALA A 210 -7.56 -11.04 -5.02
N LEU A 211 -7.37 -12.15 -4.29
CA LEU A 211 -6.29 -13.12 -4.56
C LEU A 211 -6.45 -13.78 -5.93
N ASN A 212 -7.68 -14.18 -6.29
CA ASN A 212 -7.93 -14.72 -7.62
C ASN A 212 -7.68 -13.68 -8.71
N ALA A 213 -8.09 -12.43 -8.52
CA ALA A 213 -7.83 -11.35 -9.47
C ALA A 213 -6.33 -11.06 -9.62
N TYR A 214 -5.59 -11.05 -8.50
CA TYR A 214 -4.12 -10.93 -8.52
C TYR A 214 -3.48 -11.99 -9.42
N GLN A 215 -3.94 -13.23 -9.31
CA GLN A 215 -3.38 -14.36 -10.05
C GLN A 215 -3.83 -14.38 -11.52
N ASN A 216 -5.11 -14.11 -11.77
CA ASN A 216 -5.79 -14.55 -13.00
C ASN A 216 -6.46 -13.42 -13.79
N ASP A 217 -6.54 -12.20 -13.26
CA ASP A 217 -7.12 -11.09 -14.02
C ASP A 217 -6.21 -10.72 -15.21
N LEU A 218 -6.73 -10.89 -16.42
CA LEU A 218 -5.96 -10.71 -17.66
C LEU A 218 -5.73 -9.24 -18.02
N CYS A 219 -6.36 -8.31 -17.31
CA CYS A 219 -6.18 -6.89 -17.52
C CYS A 219 -5.39 -6.22 -16.40
N ALA A 220 -5.42 -6.74 -15.17
CA ALA A 220 -4.85 -6.09 -13.99
C ALA A 220 -4.07 -7.00 -13.06
N GLY A 221 -4.21 -8.31 -13.16
CA GLY A 221 -3.44 -9.27 -12.38
C GLY A 221 -1.99 -9.35 -12.85
N VAL A 222 -1.25 -10.31 -12.30
CA VAL A 222 0.17 -10.55 -12.64
C VAL A 222 0.33 -10.85 -14.14
N LEU A 223 -0.50 -11.73 -14.70
CA LEU A 223 -0.45 -12.08 -16.13
C LEU A 223 -0.93 -10.95 -17.06
N GLY A 224 -1.76 -10.03 -16.57
CA GLY A 224 -2.18 -8.84 -17.32
C GLY A 224 -1.12 -7.73 -17.34
N ASN A 225 -0.18 -7.74 -16.40
CA ASN A 225 0.84 -6.70 -16.27
C ASN A 225 2.21 -7.10 -16.82
N TRP A 226 2.58 -8.38 -16.86
CA TRP A 226 3.91 -8.80 -17.30
C TRP A 226 3.87 -9.96 -18.28
N ASP A 227 4.66 -9.82 -19.35
CA ASP A 227 4.88 -10.88 -20.31
C ASP A 227 5.71 -12.01 -19.69
N THR A 228 5.22 -13.25 -19.79
CA THR A 228 5.84 -14.41 -19.12
C THR A 228 7.24 -14.75 -19.66
N GLU A 229 7.53 -14.44 -20.93
CA GLU A 229 8.79 -14.77 -21.58
C GLU A 229 9.87 -13.73 -21.29
N THR A 230 9.52 -12.44 -21.33
CA THR A 230 10.48 -11.33 -21.30
C THR A 230 10.46 -10.55 -20.00
N GLY A 231 9.36 -10.57 -19.24
CA GLY A 231 9.13 -9.65 -18.12
C GLY A 231 8.72 -8.24 -18.55
N GLN A 232 8.45 -8.00 -19.84
CA GLN A 232 7.96 -6.71 -20.32
C GLN A 232 6.70 -6.30 -19.57
N GLY A 233 6.69 -5.07 -19.04
CA GLY A 233 5.51 -4.49 -18.41
C GLY A 233 4.48 -4.01 -19.45
N ALA A 234 3.20 -4.24 -19.20
CA ALA A 234 2.11 -3.80 -20.05
C ALA A 234 1.98 -2.26 -20.16
N GLU A 235 2.59 -1.54 -19.20
CA GLU A 235 2.70 -0.07 -19.14
C GLU A 235 4.05 0.45 -19.68
N THR A 236 5.00 -0.41 -20.06
CA THR A 236 6.35 0.00 -20.50
C THR A 236 6.32 0.96 -21.69
N GLY A 237 5.36 0.78 -22.61
CA GLY A 237 5.18 1.67 -23.75
C GLY A 237 4.56 3.03 -23.41
N ARG A 238 3.92 3.18 -22.24
CA ARG A 238 3.27 4.42 -21.80
C ARG A 238 4.27 5.39 -21.17
N ASP A 239 4.80 4.99 -20.01
CA ASP A 239 5.83 5.71 -19.25
C ASP A 239 6.38 4.81 -18.13
N GLN A 240 7.59 5.13 -17.67
CA GLN A 240 8.28 4.32 -16.67
C GLN A 240 7.71 4.49 -15.26
N GLY A 241 6.95 5.56 -15.00
CA GLY A 241 6.29 5.75 -13.70
C GLY A 241 5.18 4.71 -13.48
N HIS A 242 4.35 4.46 -14.48
CA HIS A 242 3.28 3.45 -14.41
C HIS A 242 3.84 2.02 -14.43
N ALA A 243 4.86 1.77 -15.26
CA ALA A 243 5.55 0.47 -15.26
C ALA A 243 6.18 0.15 -13.89
N THR A 244 6.84 1.14 -13.28
CA THR A 244 7.47 0.99 -11.95
C THR A 244 6.42 0.85 -10.85
N THR A 245 5.36 1.65 -10.84
CA THR A 245 4.33 1.55 -9.79
C THR A 245 3.52 0.26 -9.87
N ALA A 246 3.33 -0.33 -11.06
CA ALA A 246 2.75 -1.66 -11.18
C ALA A 246 3.54 -2.69 -10.36
N LEU A 247 4.87 -2.70 -10.43
CA LEU A 247 5.69 -3.60 -9.63
C LEU A 247 5.50 -3.38 -8.13
N GLY A 248 5.34 -2.12 -7.71
CA GLY A 248 5.13 -1.75 -6.31
C GLY A 248 3.80 -2.25 -5.78
N TRP A 249 2.72 -2.03 -6.53
CA TRP A 249 1.41 -2.54 -6.16
C TRP A 249 1.37 -4.06 -6.14
N ALA A 250 2.06 -4.74 -7.08
CA ALA A 250 2.20 -6.19 -7.05
C ALA A 250 2.97 -6.67 -5.82
N ALA A 251 4.06 -5.99 -5.45
CA ALA A 251 4.90 -6.34 -4.33
C ALA A 251 4.19 -6.11 -2.99
N GLU A 252 3.45 -5.01 -2.85
CA GLU A 252 2.63 -4.74 -1.66
C GLU A 252 1.48 -5.73 -1.55
N ALA A 253 0.80 -6.08 -2.65
CA ALA A 253 -0.21 -7.14 -2.67
C ALA A 253 0.39 -8.50 -2.27
N ALA A 254 1.56 -8.85 -2.84
CA ALA A 254 2.28 -10.06 -2.49
C ALA A 254 2.67 -10.08 -1.01
N ARG A 255 3.08 -8.93 -0.46
CA ARG A 255 3.38 -8.77 0.96
C ARG A 255 2.17 -9.08 1.83
N VAL A 256 0.99 -8.53 1.53
CA VAL A 256 -0.24 -8.85 2.27
C VAL A 256 -0.53 -10.35 2.20
N VAL A 257 -0.39 -10.98 1.04
CA VAL A 257 -0.61 -12.43 0.88
C VAL A 257 0.42 -13.27 1.65
N GLN A 258 1.69 -12.84 1.66
CA GLN A 258 2.78 -13.46 2.42
C GLN A 258 2.54 -13.38 3.93
N SER A 259 2.12 -12.22 4.45
CA SER A 259 1.72 -12.04 5.85
C SER A 259 0.60 -13.00 6.26
N GLN A 260 -0.21 -13.46 5.30
CA GLN A 260 -1.29 -14.43 5.49
C GLN A 260 -0.86 -15.89 5.33
N GLY A 261 0.44 -16.16 5.13
CA GLY A 261 1.05 -17.49 5.08
C GLY A 261 1.13 -18.11 3.68
N TYR A 262 0.95 -17.32 2.60
CA TYR A 262 0.98 -17.82 1.23
C TYR A 262 2.06 -17.10 0.40
N ASP A 263 2.85 -17.85 -0.35
CA ASP A 263 3.80 -17.27 -1.29
C ASP A 263 3.15 -17.03 -2.65
N VAL A 264 3.16 -15.77 -3.09
CA VAL A 264 2.77 -15.37 -4.44
C VAL A 264 3.88 -14.66 -5.21
N TYR A 265 5.05 -14.45 -4.59
CA TYR A 265 6.22 -13.95 -5.30
C TYR A 265 6.75 -14.98 -6.29
N SER A 266 6.59 -16.28 -5.99
CA SER A 266 7.01 -17.38 -6.86
C SER A 266 6.07 -17.69 -8.03
N LEU A 267 4.92 -17.02 -8.12
CA LEU A 267 3.96 -17.25 -9.20
C LEU A 267 4.60 -17.07 -10.57
N TYR A 268 4.19 -17.97 -11.48
CA TYR A 268 4.59 -17.95 -12.89
C TYR A 268 6.12 -17.92 -13.09
N GLY A 269 6.86 -18.59 -12.19
CA GLY A 269 8.33 -18.64 -12.25
C GLY A 269 8.97 -17.32 -11.85
N ASN A 270 8.52 -16.72 -10.74
CA ASN A 270 8.98 -15.43 -10.23
C ASN A 270 8.73 -14.25 -11.19
N LEU A 271 7.57 -14.23 -11.86
CA LEU A 271 7.30 -13.27 -12.95
C LEU A 271 7.40 -11.79 -12.51
N ILE A 272 7.02 -11.47 -11.28
CA ILE A 272 7.16 -10.09 -10.75
C ILE A 272 8.63 -9.70 -10.60
N LEU A 273 9.50 -10.62 -10.19
CA LEU A 273 10.95 -10.37 -10.11
C LEU A 273 11.53 -10.20 -11.52
N LYS A 274 11.12 -11.05 -12.46
CA LYS A 274 11.49 -10.92 -13.88
C LYS A 274 11.07 -9.55 -14.45
N GLY A 275 9.87 -9.10 -14.13
CA GLY A 275 9.39 -7.76 -14.47
C GLY A 275 10.17 -6.63 -13.80
N ALA A 276 10.63 -6.85 -12.57
CA ALA A 276 11.51 -5.92 -11.86
C ALA A 276 12.88 -5.80 -12.54
N GLU A 277 13.50 -6.93 -12.90
CA GLU A 277 14.77 -6.96 -13.65
C GLU A 277 14.64 -6.26 -15.00
N TYR A 278 13.56 -6.53 -15.75
CA TYR A 278 13.25 -5.88 -17.01
C TYR A 278 13.16 -4.36 -16.84
N THR A 279 12.33 -3.91 -15.90
CA THR A 279 12.08 -2.49 -15.64
C THR A 279 13.34 -1.77 -15.16
N ALA A 280 14.10 -2.40 -14.27
CA ALA A 280 15.37 -1.87 -13.78
C ALA A 280 16.40 -1.74 -14.91
N ARG A 281 16.56 -2.78 -15.74
CA ARG A 281 17.46 -2.76 -16.90
C ARG A 281 17.16 -1.59 -17.83
N TYR A 282 15.89 -1.38 -18.19
CA TYR A 282 15.51 -0.27 -19.04
C TYR A 282 15.78 1.09 -18.40
N ASN A 283 15.44 1.25 -17.11
CA ASN A 283 15.64 2.51 -16.38
C ASN A 283 17.11 2.83 -16.06
N LEU A 284 17.99 1.83 -16.05
CA LEU A 284 19.45 2.00 -15.96
C LEU A 284 20.11 2.39 -17.29
N GLY A 285 19.32 2.60 -18.35
CA GLY A 285 19.82 3.06 -19.64
C GLY A 285 20.14 1.95 -20.64
N TYR A 286 19.95 0.68 -20.28
CA TYR A 286 20.16 -0.44 -21.20
C TYR A 286 18.96 -0.65 -22.13
N GLU A 287 19.21 -1.33 -23.25
CA GLU A 287 18.18 -1.84 -24.14
C GLU A 287 17.51 -3.10 -23.56
N VAL A 288 16.23 -3.26 -23.88
CA VAL A 288 15.37 -4.38 -23.48
C VAL A 288 14.57 -4.89 -24.69
N PRO A 289 14.25 -6.19 -24.77
CA PRO A 289 13.33 -6.68 -25.81
C PRO A 289 11.96 -6.02 -25.64
N TYR A 290 11.28 -5.69 -26.73
CA TYR A 290 9.94 -5.09 -26.66
C TYR A 290 9.03 -5.67 -27.75
N ASP A 291 7.93 -6.28 -27.33
CA ASP A 291 6.82 -6.70 -28.20
C ASP A 291 5.70 -5.65 -28.16
N PRO A 292 5.45 -4.90 -29.26
CA PRO A 292 4.35 -3.94 -29.32
C PRO A 292 2.96 -4.58 -29.28
N LYS A 293 2.86 -5.92 -29.32
CA LYS A 293 1.60 -6.66 -29.13
C LYS A 293 1.29 -6.99 -27.67
N PHE A 294 2.26 -6.84 -26.75
CA PHE A 294 2.03 -6.96 -25.32
C PHE A 294 1.84 -5.57 -24.69
N TYR A 295 0.58 -5.21 -24.46
CA TYR A 295 0.18 -3.92 -23.91
C TYR A 295 -1.06 -4.07 -23.02
N ARG A 296 -1.27 -3.10 -22.13
CA ARG A 296 -2.40 -3.09 -21.20
C ARG A 296 -3.76 -3.17 -21.92
N CYS A 297 -4.76 -3.76 -21.25
CA CYS A 297 -6.14 -3.57 -21.65
C CYS A 297 -6.50 -2.07 -21.74
N GLU A 298 -7.35 -1.75 -22.71
CA GLU A 298 -7.80 -0.38 -23.00
C GLU A 298 -6.67 0.64 -23.24
N ALA A 299 -5.54 0.20 -23.80
CA ALA A 299 -4.41 1.08 -24.13
C ALA A 299 -4.81 2.30 -24.99
N ILE A 300 -5.87 2.21 -25.79
CA ILE A 300 -6.41 3.32 -26.58
C ILE A 300 -6.80 4.53 -25.72
N LEU A 301 -7.20 4.32 -24.46
CA LEU A 301 -7.56 5.41 -23.54
C LEU A 301 -6.34 6.22 -23.07
N VAL A 302 -5.13 5.70 -23.29
CA VAL A 302 -3.86 6.32 -22.89
C VAL A 302 -2.87 6.43 -24.06
N ASN A 303 -3.41 6.58 -25.29
CA ASN A 303 -2.64 6.76 -26.53
C ASN A 303 -1.74 5.57 -26.93
N GLY A 304 -2.09 4.35 -26.53
CA GLY A 304 -1.47 3.11 -27.01
C GLY A 304 -2.31 2.39 -28.09
N PRO A 305 -1.86 1.23 -28.59
CA PRO A 305 -0.60 0.56 -28.24
C PRO A 305 0.62 1.32 -28.76
N TRP A 306 1.76 1.13 -28.10
CA TRP A 306 2.99 1.88 -28.39
C TRP A 306 3.98 1.02 -29.17
N SER A 307 4.68 1.61 -30.14
CA SER A 307 5.65 0.91 -30.99
C SER A 307 7.01 0.67 -30.35
N ALA A 308 7.31 1.32 -29.22
CA ALA A 308 8.57 1.21 -28.49
C ALA A 308 8.38 1.47 -26.99
N PRO A 309 9.34 1.06 -26.13
CA PRO A 309 9.37 1.48 -24.73
C PRO A 309 9.43 3.00 -24.60
N SER A 310 8.64 3.57 -23.68
CA SER A 310 8.60 5.02 -23.47
C SER A 310 9.79 5.52 -22.66
N SER A 311 10.39 6.61 -23.12
CA SER A 311 11.43 7.35 -22.39
C SER A 311 10.86 8.32 -21.35
N ILE A 312 9.53 8.46 -21.24
CA ILE A 312 8.89 9.33 -20.26
C ILE A 312 9.19 8.79 -18.86
N SER A 313 9.76 9.65 -18.01
CA SER A 313 10.21 9.32 -16.66
C SER A 313 11.24 8.19 -16.59
N ARG A 314 11.97 7.93 -17.69
CA ARG A 314 13.05 6.93 -17.70
C ARG A 314 14.19 7.39 -16.79
N GLY A 315 14.62 6.50 -15.91
CA GLY A 315 15.72 6.74 -14.98
C GLY A 315 15.42 6.20 -13.58
N VAL A 316 16.38 6.38 -12.69
CA VAL A 316 16.26 6.02 -11.28
C VAL A 316 16.20 7.28 -10.41
N ALA A 317 15.17 7.39 -9.57
CA ALA A 317 15.08 8.44 -8.55
C ALA A 317 15.98 8.11 -7.34
N SER A 318 16.41 9.12 -6.58
CA SER A 318 17.17 8.89 -5.34
C SER A 318 16.24 8.54 -4.17
N GLY A 319 16.18 7.26 -3.79
CA GLY A 319 15.38 6.74 -2.66
C GLY A 319 15.10 5.25 -2.82
N PRO A 320 14.65 4.53 -1.77
CA PRO A 320 14.44 3.08 -1.86
C PRO A 320 13.52 2.79 -3.03
N HIS A 321 13.96 1.86 -3.86
CA HIS A 321 13.33 1.59 -5.12
C HIS A 321 12.19 0.60 -4.94
N VAL A 322 11.22 0.64 -5.84
CA VAL A 322 10.08 -0.27 -5.80
C VAL A 322 10.50 -1.75 -5.77
N TRP A 323 11.63 -2.06 -6.40
CA TRP A 323 12.20 -3.41 -6.43
C TRP A 323 12.83 -3.84 -5.10
N ASP A 324 13.17 -2.92 -4.20
CA ASP A 324 13.68 -3.28 -2.86
C ASP A 324 12.61 -4.04 -2.06
N VAL A 325 11.32 -3.74 -2.29
CA VAL A 325 10.20 -4.50 -1.69
C VAL A 325 10.14 -5.92 -2.24
N SER A 326 10.40 -6.12 -3.53
CA SER A 326 10.36 -7.46 -4.15
C SER A 326 11.58 -8.31 -3.77
N PHE A 327 12.77 -7.71 -3.69
CA PHE A 327 14.02 -8.44 -3.42
C PHE A 327 14.32 -8.65 -1.93
N SER A 328 13.82 -7.80 -1.03
CA SER A 328 14.04 -7.96 0.43
C SER A 328 13.13 -9.02 1.09
N GLN A 329 12.07 -9.46 0.41
CA GLN A 329 11.03 -10.32 0.96
C GLN A 329 11.17 -11.81 0.57
N GLN A 330 12.21 -12.17 -0.17
CA GLN A 330 12.57 -13.57 -0.43
C GLN A 330 13.69 -14.05 0.51
N PRO A 331 13.65 -15.29 1.00
CA PRO A 331 14.83 -15.89 1.63
C PRO A 331 15.99 -15.89 0.63
N PRO A 332 17.25 -15.75 1.08
CA PRO A 332 18.40 -15.75 0.19
C PRO A 332 18.39 -17.04 -0.65
N VAL A 333 18.33 -16.87 -1.96
CA VAL A 333 18.56 -17.97 -2.91
C VAL A 333 20.03 -18.34 -2.77
N LEU A 334 20.30 -19.54 -2.23
CA LEU A 334 21.64 -20.13 -2.10
C LEU A 334 22.26 -20.38 -3.48
#